data_AF-A0A0L8G0M1-F1
#
_entry.id   AF-A0A0L8G0M1-F1
#
_cell.length_a   1.000
_cell.length_b   1.000
_cell.length_c   1.000
_cell.angle_alpha   90.00
_cell.angle_beta   90.00
_cell.angle_gamma   90.00
#
_symmetry.space_group_name_H-M   'P 1'
#
loop_
_entity.id
_entity.type
_entity.pdbx_description
1 polymer ?
#
loop_
_entity_poly.entity_id
_entity_poly.type
_entity_poly.pdbx_seq_one_letter_code
_entity_poly.pdbx_strand_id
1 'polypeptide(L)'
;QHIYLSATINGELVVRPYTPVSSDEEKGYMDLVIKVYKKGIHPKFPNGGKMSQHVDALTTEDYIDVKGPSGLLTYHGNGEFHIKPDKKSPHEVVTVKKIGMIAGGTG
;
A
#
# COMPACT_ATOMS: atom_id res chain seq x y z
N GLN A 1 1.07 5.76 -6.27
CA GLN A 1 1.49 6.09 -4.89
C GLN A 1 0.75 5.17 -3.93
N HIS A 2 1.14 5.14 -2.65
CA HIS A 2 0.56 4.26 -1.63
C HIS A 2 0.30 5.01 -0.33
N ILE A 3 -0.52 4.43 0.54
CA ILE A 3 -0.76 4.87 1.91
C ILE A 3 -0.06 3.92 2.90
N TYR A 4 0.00 4.31 4.16
CA TYR A 4 0.39 3.44 5.27
C TYR A 4 -0.79 3.23 6.21
N LEU A 5 -1.07 1.98 6.56
CA LEU A 5 -1.87 1.63 7.72
C LEU A 5 -0.94 1.50 8.93
N SER A 6 -1.36 2.04 10.07
CA SER A 6 -0.66 1.88 11.34
C SER A 6 -1.60 1.42 12.46
N ALA A 7 -1.12 0.49 13.28
CA ALA A 7 -1.84 -0.01 14.45
C ALA A 7 -0.86 -0.53 15.50
N THR A 8 -1.23 -0.46 16.78
CA THR A 8 -0.50 -1.11 17.86
C THR A 8 -1.00 -2.54 18.02
N ILE A 9 -0.21 -3.53 17.60
CA ILE A 9 -0.56 -4.95 17.61
C ILE A 9 0.34 -5.66 18.62
N ASN A 10 -0.25 -6.25 19.66
CA ASN A 10 0.47 -6.91 20.76
C ASN A 10 1.54 -6.01 21.42
N GLY A 11 1.23 -4.72 21.60
CA GLY A 11 2.14 -3.75 22.22
C GLY A 11 3.21 -3.17 21.30
N GLU A 12 3.27 -3.58 20.03
CA GLU A 12 4.22 -3.06 19.04
C GLU A 12 3.51 -2.21 17.99
N LEU A 13 4.07 -1.04 17.67
CA LEU A 13 3.60 -0.23 16.54
C LEU A 13 3.95 -0.92 15.22
N VAL A 14 2.93 -1.37 14.48
CA VAL A 14 3.08 -1.99 13.17
C VAL A 14 2.59 -1.02 12.10
N VAL A 15 3.48 -0.67 11.16
CA VAL A 15 3.16 0.21 10.02
C VAL A 15 3.39 -0.55 8.73
N ARG A 16 2.41 -0.57 7.81
CA ARG A 16 2.51 -1.28 6.53
C ARG A 16 1.96 -0.47 5.36
N PRO A 17 2.66 -0.45 4.20
CA PRO A 17 2.16 0.23 3.02
C PRO A 17 1.08 -0.60 2.31
N TYR A 18 0.08 0.08 1.76
CA TYR A 18 -0.95 -0.47 0.88
C TYR A 18 -1.24 0.52 -0.25
N THR A 19 -1.46 0.02 -1.46
CA THR A 19 -1.85 0.84 -2.60
C THR A 19 -3.36 0.68 -2.79
N PRO A 20 -4.16 1.76 -2.61
CA PRO A 20 -5.57 1.71 -2.94
C PRO A 20 -5.79 1.30 -4.39
N VAL A 21 -6.85 0.54 -4.63
CA VAL A 21 -7.33 0.22 -5.98
C VAL A 21 -8.37 1.22 -6.48
N SER A 22 -8.91 2.02 -5.56
CA SER A 22 -9.71 3.20 -5.84
C SER A 22 -8.83 4.40 -6.22
N SER A 23 -9.45 5.41 -6.82
CA SER A 23 -8.89 6.67 -7.27
C SER A 23 -9.52 7.87 -6.53
N ASP A 24 -8.96 9.07 -6.73
CA ASP A 24 -9.51 10.31 -6.17
C ASP A 24 -10.86 10.74 -6.81
N GLU A 25 -11.31 10.04 -7.86
CA GLU A 25 -12.63 10.27 -8.47
C GLU A 25 -13.76 9.69 -7.60
N GLU A 26 -13.47 8.65 -6.80
CA GLU A 26 -14.42 8.08 -5.85
C GLU A 26 -14.45 8.87 -4.54
N LYS A 27 -15.66 9.31 -4.14
CA LYS A 27 -15.84 10.22 -3.01
C LYS A 27 -16.29 9.50 -1.75
N GLY A 28 -15.59 9.73 -0.64
CA GLY A 28 -16.02 9.35 0.71
C GLY A 28 -15.53 7.97 1.18
N TYR A 29 -14.82 7.21 0.35
CA TYR A 29 -14.21 5.93 0.71
C TYR A 29 -12.93 5.68 -0.07
N MET A 30 -12.18 4.66 0.32
CA MET A 30 -11.11 4.08 -0.46
C MET A 30 -11.20 2.55 -0.38
N ASP A 31 -10.79 1.86 -1.44
CA ASP A 31 -10.76 0.40 -1.48
C ASP A 31 -9.33 -0.12 -1.40
N LEU A 32 -9.10 -1.06 -0.49
CA LEU A 32 -7.84 -1.78 -0.34
C LEU A 32 -8.04 -3.27 -0.65
N VAL A 33 -7.24 -3.81 -1.56
CA VAL A 33 -7.16 -5.26 -1.77
C VAL A 33 -6.03 -5.82 -0.90
N ILE A 34 -6.38 -6.60 0.12
CA ILE A 34 -5.44 -7.15 1.09
C ILE A 34 -5.51 -8.67 1.11
N LYS A 35 -4.38 -9.33 0.84
CA LYS A 35 -4.24 -10.76 1.07
C LYS A 35 -4.00 -11.05 2.55
N VAL A 36 -4.89 -11.82 3.16
CA VAL A 36 -4.75 -12.25 4.55
C VAL A 36 -3.78 -13.42 4.66
N TYR A 37 -2.63 -13.18 5.30
CA TYR A 37 -1.65 -14.22 5.61
C TYR A 37 -1.94 -14.82 6.99
N LYS A 38 -2.72 -15.92 7.02
CA LYS A 38 -3.16 -16.56 8.27
C LYS A 38 -2.01 -17.30 8.99
N LYS A 39 -2.02 -17.27 10.32
CA LYS A 39 -1.13 -18.08 11.18
C LYS A 39 -1.37 -19.58 10.96
N GLY A 40 -0.32 -20.39 11.12
CA GLY A 40 -0.36 -21.85 11.03
C GLY A 40 -0.48 -22.43 9.62
N ILE A 41 -0.54 -21.59 8.56
CA ILE A 41 -0.71 -22.08 7.18
C ILE A 41 0.63 -22.34 6.49
N HIS A 42 1.53 -21.36 6.46
CA HIS A 42 2.79 -21.49 5.73
C HIS A 42 3.93 -21.88 6.68
N PRO A 43 4.66 -22.99 6.43
CA PRO A 43 5.66 -23.52 7.37
C PRO A 43 6.81 -22.54 7.64
N LYS A 44 7.21 -21.73 6.64
CA LYS A 44 8.23 -20.68 6.84
C LYS A 44 7.72 -19.44 7.57
N PHE A 45 6.39 -19.26 7.66
CA PHE A 45 5.76 -18.09 8.28
C PHE A 45 4.65 -18.54 9.24
N PRO A 46 4.99 -19.29 10.30
CA PRO A 46 4.00 -19.92 11.18
C PRO A 46 3.12 -18.89 11.91
N ASN A 47 3.62 -17.67 12.13
CA ASN A 47 2.87 -16.60 12.80
C ASN A 47 1.95 -15.79 11.86
N GLY A 48 2.02 -16.03 10.55
CA GLY A 48 1.27 -15.25 9.55
C GLY A 48 1.69 -13.78 9.47
N GLY A 49 0.84 -12.95 8.86
CA GLY A 49 1.04 -11.51 8.71
C GLY A 49 0.40 -10.74 9.86
N LYS A 50 1.18 -9.88 10.54
CA LYS A 50 0.69 -9.04 11.66
C LYS A 50 -0.49 -8.14 11.23
N MET A 51 -0.24 -7.23 10.29
CA MET A 51 -1.25 -6.25 9.85
C MET A 51 -2.42 -6.91 9.09
N SER A 52 -2.14 -7.88 8.22
CA SER A 52 -3.20 -8.50 7.42
C SER A 52 -4.21 -9.27 8.27
N GLN A 53 -3.75 -9.96 9.33
CA GLN A 53 -4.66 -10.62 10.28
C GLN A 53 -5.36 -9.62 11.21
N HIS A 54 -4.72 -8.49 11.51
CA HIS A 54 -5.36 -7.42 12.28
C HIS A 54 -6.52 -6.79 11.50
N VAL A 55 -6.31 -6.43 10.22
CA VAL A 55 -7.36 -5.89 9.36
C VAL A 55 -8.50 -6.89 9.15
N ASP A 56 -8.20 -8.18 8.95
CA ASP A 56 -9.21 -9.25 8.83
C ASP A 56 -10.08 -9.41 10.09
N ALA A 57 -9.60 -8.96 11.24
CA ALA A 57 -10.31 -9.03 12.52
C ALA A 57 -11.11 -7.76 12.85
N LEU A 58 -10.96 -6.67 12.08
CA LEU A 58 -11.70 -5.43 12.30
C LEU A 58 -13.17 -5.61 11.91
N THR A 59 -14.04 -4.92 12.65
CA THR A 59 -15.45 -4.76 12.37
C THR A 59 -15.74 -3.39 11.74
N THR A 60 -16.98 -3.15 11.32
CA THR A 60 -17.39 -1.85 10.75
C THR A 60 -17.36 -0.70 11.76
N GLU A 61 -17.32 -1.02 13.05
CA GLU A 61 -17.25 -0.03 14.13
C GLU A 61 -15.81 0.32 14.53
N ASP A 62 -14.83 -0.40 13.99
CA ASP A 62 -13.42 -0.18 14.28
C ASP A 62 -12.78 0.86 13.37
N TYR A 63 -11.68 1.44 13.85
CA TYR A 63 -10.91 2.45 13.13
C TYR A 63 -9.45 2.01 13.01
N ILE A 64 -8.79 2.43 11.93
CA ILE A 64 -7.36 2.22 11.72
C ILE A 64 -6.71 3.50 11.22
N ASP A 65 -5.51 3.80 11.72
CA ASP A 65 -4.79 5.01 11.32
C ASP A 65 -4.24 4.88 9.90
N VAL A 66 -4.48 5.91 9.10
CA VAL A 66 -4.04 6.00 7.70
C VAL A 66 -3.14 7.22 7.52
N LYS A 67 -2.00 7.04 6.85
CA LYS A 67 -1.08 8.13 6.49
C LYS A 67 -0.63 8.06 5.04
N GLY A 68 -0.75 9.15 4.29
CA GLY A 68 -0.29 9.23 2.90
C GLY A 68 -0.62 10.59 2.24
N PRO A 69 -0.43 10.70 0.91
CA PRO A 69 0.18 9.70 0.03
C PRO A 69 1.71 9.59 0.21
N SER A 70 2.28 8.48 -0.22
CA SER A 70 3.73 8.25 -0.28
C SER A 70 4.13 7.47 -1.53
N GLY A 71 5.43 7.43 -1.80
CA GLY A 71 5.99 6.86 -3.01
C GLY A 71 6.85 7.86 -3.77
N LEU A 72 7.81 7.34 -4.53
CA LEU A 72 8.78 8.13 -5.28
C LEU A 72 8.38 8.33 -6.75
N LEU A 73 7.30 7.68 -7.20
CA LEU A 73 6.83 7.69 -8.57
C LEU A 73 5.38 8.18 -8.61
N THR A 74 5.13 9.19 -9.45
CA THR A 74 3.80 9.71 -9.79
C THR A 74 3.62 9.70 -11.30
N TYR A 75 2.44 9.28 -11.76
CA TYR A 75 2.08 9.33 -13.18
C TYR A 75 1.24 10.58 -13.43
N HIS A 76 1.67 11.41 -14.37
CA HIS A 76 1.03 12.69 -14.71
C HIS A 76 0.16 12.61 -15.98
N GLY A 77 -0.08 11.40 -16.48
CA GLY A 77 -0.84 11.18 -17.71
C GLY A 77 0.05 11.20 -18.96
N ASN A 78 -0.50 10.74 -20.09
CA ASN A 78 0.14 10.82 -21.41
C ASN A 78 1.58 10.26 -21.50
N GLY A 79 1.91 9.29 -20.64
CA GLY A 79 3.24 8.66 -20.61
C GLY A 79 4.28 9.42 -19.79
N GLU A 80 3.91 10.53 -19.13
CA GLU A 80 4.79 11.32 -18.26
C GLU A 80 4.81 10.75 -16.83
N PHE A 81 6.02 10.45 -16.37
CA PHE A 81 6.29 9.99 -15.01
C PHE A 81 7.21 10.98 -14.31
N HIS A 82 6.89 11.31 -13.06
CA HIS A 82 7.76 12.05 -12.17
C HIS A 82 8.38 11.05 -11.20
N ILE A 83 9.69 10.85 -11.30
CA ILE A 83 10.42 9.83 -10.53
C ILE A 83 11.47 10.53 -9.68
N LYS A 84 11.39 10.36 -8.36
CA LYS A 84 12.40 10.84 -7.43
C LYS A 84 13.45 9.75 -7.16
N PRO A 85 14.76 10.04 -7.25
CA PRO A 85 15.80 9.11 -6.84
C PRO A 85 15.70 8.72 -5.35
N ASP A 86 15.29 9.67 -4.52
CA ASP A 86 15.04 9.50 -3.09
C ASP A 86 14.00 10.52 -2.58
N LYS A 87 13.62 10.45 -1.30
CA LYS A 87 12.55 11.30 -0.75
C LYS A 87 12.86 12.80 -0.71
N LYS A 88 14.13 13.18 -0.69
CA LYS A 88 14.60 14.57 -0.54
C LYS A 88 14.94 15.21 -1.87
N SER A 89 15.31 14.40 -2.85
CA SER A 89 15.63 14.87 -4.19
C SER A 89 14.40 15.39 -4.95
N PRO A 90 14.58 16.37 -5.86
CA PRO A 90 13.55 16.74 -6.83
C PRO A 90 13.20 15.54 -7.72
N HIS A 91 12.04 15.60 -8.39
CA HIS A 91 11.68 14.57 -9.34
C HIS A 91 12.39 14.81 -10.68
N GLU A 92 12.75 13.73 -11.34
CA GLU A 92 13.12 13.69 -12.74
C GLU A 92 11.87 13.37 -13.56
N VAL A 93 11.66 14.09 -14.66
CA VAL A 93 10.54 13.85 -15.57
C VAL A 93 10.99 12.88 -16.66
N VAL A 94 10.28 11.77 -16.78
CA VAL A 94 10.53 10.73 -17.78
C VAL A 94 9.27 10.50 -18.59
N THR A 95 9.34 10.70 -19.91
CA THR A 95 8.21 10.48 -20.82
C THR A 95 8.46 9.24 -21.68
N VAL A 96 7.53 8.28 -21.64
CA VAL A 96 7.64 7.01 -22.37
C VAL A 96 6.39 6.72 -23.19
N LYS A 97 6.54 5.96 -24.27
CA LYS A 97 5.42 5.49 -25.12
C LYS A 97 4.91 4.10 -24.75
N LYS A 98 5.72 3.32 -24.04
CA LYS A 98 5.42 1.93 -23.64
C LYS A 98 5.91 1.72 -22.22
N ILE A 99 5.11 1.01 -21.43
CA ILE A 99 5.41 0.70 -20.03
C ILE A 99 5.38 -0.82 -19.90
N GLY A 100 6.48 -1.42 -19.48
CA GLY A 100 6.52 -2.82 -19.06
C GLY A 100 6.20 -2.91 -17.57
N MET A 101 5.27 -3.77 -17.19
CA MET A 101 4.89 -4.00 -15.79
C MET A 101 5.07 -5.47 -15.45
N ILE A 102 5.70 -5.76 -14.31
CA ILE A 102 5.91 -7.10 -13.79
C ILE A 102 5.41 -7.10 -12.35
N ALA A 103 4.42 -7.96 -12.07
CA ALA A 103 3.70 -8.06 -10.81
C ALA A 103 3.81 -9.48 -10.24
N GLY A 104 3.70 -9.62 -8.92
CA GLY A 104 3.90 -10.88 -8.23
C GLY A 104 3.21 -10.91 -6.87
N GLY A 105 2.21 -11.78 -6.72
CA GLY A 105 1.42 -11.84 -5.49
C GLY A 105 0.53 -10.61 -5.34
N THR A 106 0.80 -9.77 -4.33
CA THR A 106 0.00 -8.58 -4.01
C THR A 106 0.57 -7.28 -4.59
N GLY A 107 1.67 -7.34 -5.33
CA GLY A 107 2.29 -6.20 -6.02
C GLY A 107 2.22 -6.37 -7.53
#